data_AF-A0A1F9KDV7-F1
#
_entry.id   AF-A0A1F9KDV7-F1
#
_cell.length_a   1.000
_cell.length_b   1.000
_cell.length_c   1.000
_cell.angle_alpha   90.00
_cell.angle_beta   90.00
_cell.angle_gamma   90.00
#
_symmetry.space_group_name_H-M   'P 1'
#
loop_
_entity.id
_entity.type
_entity.pdbx_description
1 polymer ?
#
loop_
_entity_poly.entity_id
_entity_poly.type
_entity_poly.pdbx_seq_one_letter_code
_entity_poly.pdbx_strand_id
1 'polypeptide(L)'
;MRVLVTNATLTIPSGTDTYIRDLGVTLRRMGHEVAVYSNLLGEAAQELRAVGISVVDDLAAAPWTPDILHCHHNMEAMTALLHFPATPAVFVAHGWTEWLDVPVRHPRVLRYVAVDGPTRDTMARRHGIPAERVRLIPNFVDLDRFKPRGPLPKTPRRALVLSHYAREDTHLPVVREACTRRGLSLDVMGYGAGRPVRRPERDLGDYDVVFAKGRAALEATVVGAAVIVCDAFGIGPMVTTENAKVLWTLEGNFMQWYSPLGVDALLREMDRYDPADAAELTRWARSVADADQIVPQLVGLYEEARAELAREGVDQVADARAAAAYLRWLSRHVKERLVERDPFAGFAVRLRNRLTRIPVLAFFLLRLSARIRARWPRG
;
A
#
# COMPACT_ATOMS: atom_id res chain seq x y z
N MET A 1 -16.27 14.21 -13.18
CA MET A 1 -15.77 12.92 -13.72
C MET A 1 -16.26 11.79 -12.83
N ARG A 2 -16.37 10.60 -13.41
CA ARG A 2 -16.66 9.32 -12.78
C ARG A 2 -15.38 8.51 -12.60
N VAL A 3 -14.90 8.39 -11.36
CA VAL A 3 -13.61 7.79 -11.01
C VAL A 3 -13.83 6.44 -10.35
N LEU A 4 -13.44 5.35 -11.03
CA LEU A 4 -13.47 4.01 -10.43
C LEU A 4 -12.12 3.73 -9.79
N VAL A 5 -12.11 3.49 -8.48
CA VAL A 5 -10.91 3.16 -7.71
C VAL A 5 -10.85 1.65 -7.51
N THR A 6 -9.70 1.02 -7.72
CA THR A 6 -9.51 -0.42 -7.40
C THR A 6 -8.74 -0.59 -6.09
N ASN A 7 -8.98 -1.69 -5.38
CA ASN A 7 -8.18 -2.09 -4.23
C ASN A 7 -8.12 -3.63 -4.09
N ALA A 8 -7.02 -4.17 -3.54
CA ALA A 8 -6.83 -5.63 -3.42
C ALA A 8 -7.93 -6.29 -2.57
N THR A 9 -8.22 -5.71 -1.41
CA THR A 9 -9.27 -6.16 -0.51
C THR A 9 -9.84 -4.96 0.23
N LEU A 10 -11.12 -5.02 0.58
CA LEU A 10 -11.79 -4.06 1.46
C LEU A 10 -12.34 -4.78 2.71
N THR A 11 -11.60 -5.79 3.21
CA THR A 11 -12.03 -6.64 4.32
C THR A 11 -11.79 -5.98 5.67
N ILE A 12 -10.55 -5.55 5.90
CA ILE A 12 -10.07 -4.98 7.16
C ILE A 12 -9.36 -3.66 6.82
N PRO A 13 -9.69 -2.54 7.50
CA PRO A 13 -9.01 -1.27 7.30
C PRO A 13 -7.48 -1.39 7.37
N SER A 14 -6.85 -0.97 6.28
CA SER A 14 -5.42 -0.87 6.07
C SER A 14 -5.06 0.53 5.55
N GLY A 15 -3.77 0.79 5.34
CA GLY A 15 -3.29 2.09 4.84
C GLY A 15 -3.86 2.49 3.47
N THR A 16 -4.09 1.54 2.57
CA THR A 16 -4.70 1.84 1.25
C THR A 16 -6.20 2.08 1.38
N ASP A 17 -6.88 1.41 2.30
CA ASP A 17 -8.32 1.63 2.53
C ASP A 17 -8.59 3.04 3.08
N THR A 18 -7.78 3.49 4.03
CA THR A 18 -7.88 4.85 4.57
C THR A 18 -7.49 5.90 3.53
N TYR A 19 -6.49 5.61 2.69
CA TYR A 19 -6.16 6.44 1.53
C TYR A 19 -7.34 6.58 0.57
N ILE A 20 -7.97 5.47 0.17
CA ILE A 20 -9.11 5.47 -0.77
C ILE A 20 -10.31 6.20 -0.16
N ARG A 21 -10.55 6.05 1.14
CA ARG A 21 -11.61 6.78 1.84
C ARG A 21 -11.40 8.28 1.71
N ASP A 22 -10.22 8.77 2.09
CA ASP A 22 -9.94 10.21 2.11
C ASP A 22 -9.82 10.76 0.68
N LEU A 23 -9.29 9.98 -0.27
CA LEU A 23 -9.33 10.28 -1.72
C LEU A 23 -10.77 10.45 -2.20
N GLY A 24 -11.63 9.46 -1.91
CA GLY A 24 -13.01 9.44 -2.38
C GLY A 24 -13.85 10.58 -1.81
N VAL A 25 -13.67 10.91 -0.52
CA VAL A 25 -14.32 12.06 0.12
C VAL A 25 -13.86 13.37 -0.54
N THR A 26 -12.56 13.54 -0.75
CA THR A 26 -12.00 14.77 -1.37
C THR A 26 -12.47 14.93 -2.81
N LEU A 27 -12.41 13.86 -3.62
CA LEU A 27 -12.92 13.87 -5.00
C LEU A 27 -14.42 14.22 -5.05
N ARG A 28 -15.23 13.72 -4.12
CA ARG A 28 -16.66 14.06 -4.05
C ARG A 28 -16.90 15.51 -3.65
N ARG A 29 -16.11 16.06 -2.72
CA ARG A 29 -16.14 17.51 -2.40
C ARG A 29 -15.83 18.38 -3.63
N MET A 30 -14.97 17.89 -4.52
CA MET A 30 -14.64 18.54 -5.80
C MET A 30 -15.68 18.30 -6.91
N GLY A 31 -16.78 17.59 -6.63
CA GLY A 31 -17.87 17.35 -7.59
C GLY A 31 -17.67 16.12 -8.50
N HIS A 32 -16.72 15.24 -8.20
CA HIS A 32 -16.56 13.98 -8.92
C HIS A 32 -17.45 12.87 -8.32
N GLU A 33 -17.88 11.93 -9.16
CA GLU A 33 -18.53 10.69 -8.72
C GLU A 33 -17.47 9.62 -8.49
N VAL A 34 -17.55 8.89 -7.39
CA VAL A 34 -16.54 7.89 -7.01
C VAL A 34 -17.21 6.56 -6.68
N ALA A 35 -16.67 5.49 -7.26
CA ALA A 35 -16.98 4.12 -6.90
C ALA A 35 -15.67 3.36 -6.60
N VAL A 36 -15.74 2.37 -5.72
CA VAL A 36 -14.58 1.53 -5.37
C VAL A 36 -14.90 0.08 -5.69
N TYR A 37 -13.96 -0.60 -6.34
CA TYR A 37 -14.03 -2.02 -6.66
C TYR A 37 -12.98 -2.82 -5.90
N SER A 38 -13.42 -3.92 -5.30
CA SER A 38 -12.58 -4.97 -4.71
C SER A 38 -13.35 -6.28 -4.71
N ASN A 39 -12.71 -7.40 -5.03
CA ASN A 39 -13.35 -8.72 -5.06
C ASN A 39 -13.67 -9.29 -3.67
N LEU A 40 -13.07 -8.73 -2.61
CA LEU A 40 -13.31 -9.14 -1.22
C LEU A 40 -13.72 -7.91 -0.40
N LEU A 41 -14.90 -7.97 0.21
CA LEU A 41 -15.49 -6.87 0.98
C LEU A 41 -15.65 -7.26 2.47
N GLY A 42 -15.59 -6.26 3.34
CA GLY A 42 -15.77 -6.40 4.79
C GLY A 42 -15.92 -5.04 5.49
N GLU A 43 -15.29 -4.89 6.66
CA GLU A 43 -15.38 -3.69 7.52
C GLU A 43 -14.93 -2.43 6.77
N ALA A 44 -13.82 -2.47 6.01
CA ALA A 44 -13.37 -1.31 5.24
C ALA A 44 -14.37 -0.89 4.14
N ALA A 45 -15.03 -1.85 3.49
CA ALA A 45 -16.10 -1.55 2.52
C ALA A 45 -17.31 -0.86 3.20
N GLN A 46 -17.64 -1.25 4.43
CA GLN A 46 -18.72 -0.61 5.19
C GLN A 46 -18.36 0.83 5.58
N GLU A 47 -17.10 1.09 5.94
CA GLU A 47 -16.63 2.45 6.25
C GLU A 47 -16.70 3.39 5.03
N LEU A 48 -16.33 2.89 3.85
CA LEU A 48 -16.47 3.64 2.59
C LEU A 48 -17.94 3.95 2.27
N ARG A 49 -18.82 2.97 2.44
CA ARG A 49 -20.27 3.16 2.26
C ARG A 49 -20.85 4.16 3.26
N ALA A 50 -20.39 4.15 4.51
CA ALA A 50 -20.86 5.06 5.55
C ALA A 50 -20.55 6.54 5.24
N VAL A 51 -19.51 6.81 4.43
CA VAL A 51 -19.22 8.16 3.92
C VAL A 51 -19.84 8.43 2.55
N GLY A 52 -20.72 7.54 2.06
CA GLY A 52 -21.49 7.70 0.82
C GLY A 52 -20.73 7.34 -0.46
N ILE A 53 -19.65 6.56 -0.38
CA ILE A 53 -18.93 6.04 -1.55
C ILE A 53 -19.57 4.71 -1.97
N SER A 54 -19.85 4.55 -3.27
CA SER A 54 -20.35 3.28 -3.81
C SER A 54 -19.24 2.23 -3.80
N VAL A 55 -19.53 1.01 -3.35
CA VAL A 55 -18.57 -0.09 -3.26
C VAL A 55 -19.17 -1.35 -3.87
N VAL A 56 -18.48 -1.91 -4.87
CA VAL A 56 -18.91 -3.09 -5.63
C VAL A 56 -17.83 -4.18 -5.60
N ASP A 57 -18.28 -5.43 -5.60
CA ASP A 57 -17.46 -6.64 -5.75
C ASP A 57 -17.61 -7.30 -7.13
N ASP A 58 -18.59 -6.85 -7.91
CA ASP A 58 -18.75 -7.16 -9.33
C ASP A 58 -18.78 -5.86 -10.13
N LEU A 59 -17.89 -5.75 -11.12
CA LEU A 59 -17.83 -4.59 -12.00
C LEU A 59 -19.07 -4.45 -12.89
N ALA A 60 -19.81 -5.53 -13.15
CA ALA A 60 -21.09 -5.46 -13.85
C ALA A 60 -22.15 -4.66 -13.06
N ALA A 61 -21.98 -4.53 -11.74
CA ALA A 61 -22.81 -3.72 -10.86
C ALA A 61 -22.29 -2.28 -10.69
N ALA A 62 -21.25 -1.87 -11.43
CA ALA A 62 -20.74 -0.50 -11.38
C ALA A 62 -21.86 0.49 -11.75
N PRO A 63 -22.00 1.60 -11.01
CA PRO A 63 -23.12 2.54 -11.17
C PRO A 63 -23.10 3.28 -12.52
N TRP A 64 -21.98 3.26 -13.21
CA TRP A 64 -21.74 3.93 -14.48
C TRP A 64 -20.49 3.36 -15.14
N THR A 65 -20.25 3.74 -16.40
CA THR A 65 -18.95 3.56 -17.06
C THR A 65 -17.97 4.65 -16.57
N PRO A 66 -16.79 4.29 -16.05
CA PRO A 66 -15.79 5.25 -15.58
C PRO A 66 -15.25 6.13 -16.70
N ASP A 67 -15.02 7.39 -16.37
CA ASP A 67 -14.20 8.31 -17.17
C ASP A 67 -12.70 7.99 -17.04
N ILE A 68 -12.30 7.47 -15.87
CA ILE A 68 -10.92 7.14 -15.52
C ILE A 68 -10.90 6.01 -14.48
N LEU A 69 -9.90 5.14 -14.58
CA LEU A 69 -9.57 4.16 -13.54
C LEU A 69 -8.42 4.67 -12.68
N HIS A 70 -8.63 4.76 -11.36
CA HIS A 70 -7.58 4.94 -10.37
C HIS A 70 -7.21 3.56 -9.81
N CYS A 71 -6.16 2.98 -10.36
CA CYS A 71 -5.82 1.59 -10.13
C CYS A 71 -4.85 1.43 -8.95
N HIS A 72 -5.27 0.75 -7.88
CA HIS A 72 -4.35 0.11 -6.95
C HIS A 72 -4.40 -1.40 -7.12
N HIS A 73 -3.27 -2.04 -6.82
CA HIS A 73 -3.08 -3.49 -6.80
C HIS A 73 -3.37 -4.18 -8.14
N ASN A 74 -2.46 -5.04 -8.57
CA ASN A 74 -2.39 -5.42 -9.98
C ASN A 74 -3.56 -6.28 -10.49
N MET A 75 -4.17 -7.09 -9.64
CA MET A 75 -5.25 -8.01 -10.03
C MET A 75 -6.54 -7.24 -10.30
N GLU A 76 -6.91 -6.35 -9.39
CA GLU A 76 -8.13 -5.56 -9.49
C GLU A 76 -7.98 -4.48 -10.56
N ALA A 77 -6.78 -3.90 -10.69
CA ALA A 77 -6.44 -3.00 -11.78
C ALA A 77 -6.61 -3.68 -13.16
N MET A 78 -6.03 -4.87 -13.37
CA MET A 78 -6.20 -5.60 -14.64
C MET A 78 -7.67 -6.00 -14.86
N THR A 79 -8.37 -6.41 -13.82
CA THR A 79 -9.80 -6.77 -13.92
C THR A 79 -10.64 -5.57 -14.38
N ALA A 80 -10.42 -4.39 -13.78
CA ALA A 80 -11.10 -3.16 -14.17
C ALA A 80 -10.75 -2.72 -15.60
N LEU A 81 -9.47 -2.81 -15.99
CA LEU A 81 -9.05 -2.54 -17.36
C LEU A 81 -9.81 -3.43 -18.34
N LEU A 82 -9.83 -4.75 -18.14
CA LEU A 82 -10.49 -5.66 -19.09
C LEU A 82 -12.01 -5.51 -19.13
N HIS A 83 -12.63 -5.10 -18.01
CA HIS A 83 -14.07 -4.86 -17.96
C HIS A 83 -14.46 -3.54 -18.66
N PHE A 84 -13.64 -2.49 -18.55
CA PHE A 84 -13.86 -1.19 -19.18
C PHE A 84 -12.84 -0.95 -20.31
N PRO A 85 -13.05 -1.53 -21.52
CA PRO A 85 -12.04 -1.58 -22.58
C PRO A 85 -11.70 -0.22 -23.21
N ALA A 86 -12.54 0.80 -22.99
CA ALA A 86 -12.34 2.14 -23.53
C ALA A 86 -11.88 3.17 -22.48
N THR A 87 -11.65 2.75 -21.23
CA THR A 87 -11.34 3.67 -20.14
C THR A 87 -9.82 3.74 -19.90
N PRO A 88 -9.23 4.96 -19.81
CA PRO A 88 -7.83 5.13 -19.43
C PRO A 88 -7.63 4.88 -17.93
N ALA A 89 -6.38 4.63 -17.56
CA ALA A 89 -6.01 4.34 -16.17
C ALA A 89 -4.77 5.10 -15.72
N VAL A 90 -4.77 5.45 -14.45
CA VAL A 90 -3.58 5.81 -13.67
C VAL A 90 -3.35 4.68 -12.67
N PHE A 91 -2.12 4.18 -12.55
CA PHE A 91 -1.77 3.16 -11.56
C PHE A 91 -1.01 3.78 -10.39
N VAL A 92 -1.47 3.58 -9.16
CA VAL A 92 -0.87 4.12 -7.94
C VAL A 92 -0.32 2.96 -7.10
N ALA A 93 0.94 3.06 -6.67
CA ALA A 93 1.52 2.12 -5.73
C ALA A 93 1.93 2.83 -4.43
N HIS A 94 1.54 2.21 -3.31
CA HIS A 94 1.86 2.68 -1.96
C HIS A 94 3.09 2.01 -1.35
N GLY A 95 3.72 1.09 -2.09
CA GLY A 95 4.90 0.37 -1.66
C GLY A 95 5.57 -0.36 -2.82
N TRP A 96 6.70 -1.01 -2.51
CA TRP A 96 7.57 -1.64 -3.51
C TRP A 96 7.90 -3.11 -3.21
N THR A 97 7.45 -3.62 -2.05
CA THR A 97 7.78 -4.97 -1.57
C THR A 97 6.68 -5.99 -1.85
N GLU A 98 5.41 -5.58 -1.74
CA GLU A 98 4.29 -6.48 -1.93
C GLU A 98 4.10 -6.76 -3.42
N TRP A 99 3.98 -8.04 -3.79
CA TRP A 99 3.81 -8.40 -5.20
C TRP A 99 2.48 -7.90 -5.78
N LEU A 100 1.48 -7.65 -4.93
CA LEU A 100 0.22 -7.02 -5.33
C LEU A 100 0.44 -5.59 -5.86
N ASP A 101 1.44 -4.86 -5.36
CA ASP A 101 1.77 -3.50 -5.80
C ASP A 101 2.57 -3.45 -7.11
N VAL A 102 2.92 -4.60 -7.69
CA VAL A 102 3.66 -4.65 -8.97
C VAL A 102 2.87 -3.91 -10.07
N PRO A 103 3.44 -2.89 -10.72
CA PRO A 103 2.69 -2.09 -11.69
C PRO A 103 2.16 -2.91 -12.87
N VAL A 104 0.89 -2.71 -13.20
CA VAL A 104 0.30 -3.29 -14.41
C VAL A 104 0.87 -2.58 -15.63
N ARG A 105 1.54 -3.33 -16.52
CA ARG A 105 1.98 -2.84 -17.83
C ARG A 105 0.88 -3.07 -18.85
N HIS A 106 0.14 -2.02 -19.16
CA HIS A 106 -0.99 -2.08 -20.09
C HIS A 106 -1.06 -0.77 -20.90
N PRO A 107 -1.37 -0.79 -22.22
CA PRO A 107 -1.37 0.41 -23.06
C PRO A 107 -2.22 1.56 -22.51
N ARG A 108 -3.37 1.22 -21.90
CA ARG A 108 -4.27 2.20 -21.27
C ARG A 108 -3.86 2.67 -19.87
N VAL A 109 -2.78 2.15 -19.27
CA VAL A 109 -2.19 2.72 -18.05
C VAL A 109 -1.18 3.78 -18.46
N LEU A 110 -1.62 5.03 -18.45
CA LEU A 110 -0.90 6.14 -19.07
C LEU A 110 0.01 6.87 -18.10
N ARG A 111 -0.31 6.83 -16.82
CA ARG A 111 0.52 7.39 -15.74
C ARG A 111 0.66 6.40 -14.60
N TYR A 112 1.81 6.43 -13.96
CA TYR A 112 2.13 5.65 -12.77
C TYR A 112 2.48 6.60 -11.64
N VAL A 113 1.85 6.45 -10.50
CA VAL A 113 2.09 7.28 -9.31
C VAL A 113 2.81 6.44 -8.28
N ALA A 114 3.99 6.90 -7.89
CA ALA A 114 4.70 6.42 -6.72
C ALA A 114 4.51 7.41 -5.57
N VAL A 115 4.26 6.89 -4.37
CA VAL A 115 4.11 7.73 -3.17
C VAL A 115 5.44 8.07 -2.49
N ASP A 116 6.55 7.49 -2.96
CA ASP A 116 7.89 7.75 -2.46
C ASP A 116 9.00 7.37 -3.48
N GLY A 117 10.22 7.82 -3.18
CA GLY A 117 11.42 7.59 -3.98
C GLY A 117 11.72 6.10 -4.21
N PRO A 118 11.74 5.23 -3.17
CA PRO A 118 11.95 3.80 -3.34
C PRO A 118 10.92 3.13 -4.26
N THR A 119 9.65 3.52 -4.16
CA THR A 119 8.57 3.03 -5.03
C THR A 119 8.80 3.48 -6.47
N ARG A 120 9.11 4.77 -6.70
CA ARG A 120 9.42 5.31 -8.02
C ARG A 120 10.60 4.57 -8.66
N ASP A 121 11.68 4.40 -7.91
CA ASP A 121 12.90 3.76 -8.39
C ASP A 121 12.66 2.28 -8.69
N THR A 122 11.83 1.60 -7.88
CA THR A 122 11.44 0.21 -8.12
C THR A 122 10.56 0.09 -9.38
N MET A 123 9.59 0.99 -9.58
CA MET A 123 8.78 1.05 -10.80
C MET A 123 9.65 1.19 -12.04
N ALA A 124 10.57 2.16 -12.04
CA ALA A 124 11.40 2.43 -13.20
C ALA A 124 12.46 1.34 -13.45
N ARG A 125 13.25 1.00 -12.42
CA ARG A 125 14.43 0.12 -12.57
C ARG A 125 14.06 -1.36 -12.58
N ARG A 126 13.21 -1.80 -11.67
CA ARG A 126 12.83 -3.22 -11.53
C ARG A 126 11.68 -3.59 -12.45
N HIS A 127 10.69 -2.70 -12.54
CA HIS A 127 9.48 -2.93 -13.32
C HIS A 127 9.48 -2.21 -14.66
N GLY A 128 10.59 -1.61 -15.10
CA GLY A 128 10.78 -1.13 -16.47
C GLY A 128 9.70 -0.16 -16.94
N ILE A 129 9.09 0.59 -16.02
CA ILE A 129 8.12 1.63 -16.36
C ILE A 129 8.92 2.84 -16.86
N PRO A 130 8.58 3.42 -18.04
CA PRO A 130 9.28 4.60 -18.55
C PRO A 130 9.21 5.75 -17.55
N ALA A 131 10.35 6.37 -17.24
CA ALA A 131 10.46 7.36 -16.17
C ALA A 131 9.56 8.58 -16.41
N GLU A 132 9.37 8.96 -17.67
CA GLU A 132 8.47 10.04 -18.10
C GLU A 132 6.99 9.74 -17.84
N ARG A 133 6.62 8.48 -17.61
CA ARG A 133 5.26 8.07 -17.21
C ARG A 133 5.11 7.94 -15.69
N VAL A 134 6.20 7.99 -14.93
CA VAL A 134 6.15 7.94 -13.46
C VAL A 134 6.02 9.36 -12.90
N ARG A 135 5.13 9.53 -11.93
CA ARG A 135 4.91 10.75 -11.16
C ARG A 135 5.08 10.43 -9.69
N LEU A 136 5.60 11.40 -8.97
CA LEU A 136 5.89 11.29 -7.55
C LEU A 136 4.88 12.17 -6.82
N ILE A 137 3.84 11.55 -6.24
CA ILE A 137 2.76 12.26 -5.54
C ILE A 137 2.65 11.66 -4.15
N PRO A 138 2.86 12.45 -3.07
CA PRO A 138 2.95 11.91 -1.71
C PRO A 138 1.61 11.38 -1.23
N ASN A 139 1.68 10.60 -0.15
CA ASN A 139 0.51 10.39 0.68
C ASN A 139 0.04 11.74 1.26
N PHE A 140 -1.27 11.84 1.49
CA PHE A 140 -1.92 13.03 2.03
C PHE A 140 -2.80 12.67 3.23
N VAL A 141 -3.25 13.67 3.97
CA VAL A 141 -4.17 13.54 5.10
C VAL A 141 -5.34 14.48 4.91
N ASP A 142 -6.54 14.00 5.25
CA ASP A 142 -7.72 14.86 5.38
C ASP A 142 -7.55 15.75 6.64
N LEU A 143 -7.13 17.00 6.44
CA LEU A 143 -6.91 17.95 7.54
C LEU A 143 -8.22 18.49 8.15
N ASP A 144 -9.35 18.27 7.48
CA ASP A 144 -10.67 18.51 8.06
C ASP A 144 -11.00 17.46 9.12
N ARG A 145 -10.55 16.22 8.91
CA ARG A 145 -10.69 15.11 9.85
C ARG A 145 -9.63 15.13 10.95
N PHE A 146 -8.35 15.30 10.61
CA PHE A 146 -7.23 15.27 11.56
C PHE A 146 -6.91 16.65 12.12
N LYS A 147 -7.54 16.96 13.26
CA LYS A 147 -7.36 18.25 13.95
C LYS A 147 -6.09 18.26 14.82
N PRO A 148 -5.43 19.42 14.95
CA PRO A 148 -4.23 19.53 15.78
C PRO A 148 -4.57 19.36 17.26
N ARG A 149 -3.67 18.70 18.01
CA ARG A 149 -3.71 18.65 19.48
C ARG A 149 -3.17 19.94 20.10
N GLY A 150 -3.33 20.07 21.42
CA GLY A 150 -2.65 21.09 22.21
C GLY A 150 -1.13 20.84 22.29
N PRO A 151 -0.35 21.81 22.81
CA PRO A 151 1.11 21.70 22.89
C PRO A 151 1.60 20.41 23.56
N LEU A 152 2.75 19.91 23.10
CA LEU A 152 3.44 18.78 23.72
C LEU A 152 4.06 19.17 25.08
N PRO A 153 4.05 18.27 26.07
CA PRO A 153 4.69 18.54 27.36
C PRO A 153 6.22 18.61 27.23
N LYS A 154 6.90 19.24 28.19
CA LYS A 154 8.38 19.26 28.22
C LYS A 154 8.98 17.86 28.41
N THR A 155 8.27 16.98 29.10
CA THR A 155 8.66 15.59 29.32
C THR A 155 7.51 14.70 28.85
N PRO A 156 7.73 13.80 27.87
CA PRO A 156 6.69 12.94 27.34
C PRO A 156 6.26 11.94 28.41
N ARG A 157 4.97 11.57 28.42
CA ARG A 157 4.41 10.62 29.39
C ARG A 157 3.66 9.47 28.71
N ARG A 158 3.01 9.74 27.58
CA ARG A 158 2.18 8.76 26.88
C ARG A 158 2.74 8.47 25.50
N ALA A 159 2.91 7.19 25.21
CA ALA A 159 3.35 6.68 23.93
C ALA A 159 2.32 5.76 23.29
N LEU A 160 2.31 5.70 21.97
CA LEU A 160 1.48 4.80 21.18
C LEU A 160 2.34 4.07 20.14
N VAL A 161 2.20 2.75 20.06
CA VAL A 161 2.53 2.01 18.83
C VAL A 161 1.30 1.95 17.94
N LEU A 162 1.39 2.52 16.74
CA LEU A 162 0.32 2.51 15.75
C LEU A 162 0.75 1.67 14.54
N SER A 163 0.49 0.37 14.59
CA SER A 163 0.87 -0.58 13.52
C SER A 163 0.00 -1.83 13.54
N HIS A 164 -0.53 -2.23 12.37
CA HIS A 164 -1.20 -3.52 12.21
C HIS A 164 -0.28 -4.72 12.42
N TYR A 165 1.04 -4.51 12.34
CA TYR A 165 2.06 -5.55 12.55
C TYR A 165 2.58 -5.60 13.98
N ALA A 166 2.08 -4.75 14.89
CA ALA A 166 2.50 -4.77 16.29
C ALA A 166 2.05 -6.06 16.99
N ARG A 167 3.01 -6.97 17.21
CA ARG A 167 2.84 -8.28 17.87
C ARG A 167 4.08 -8.62 18.71
N GLU A 168 3.94 -9.56 19.65
CA GLU A 168 5.05 -10.00 20.52
C GLU A 168 6.22 -10.63 19.75
N ASP A 169 6.02 -11.09 18.51
CA ASP A 169 7.06 -11.64 17.63
C ASP A 169 7.69 -10.59 16.68
N THR A 170 7.43 -9.30 16.88
CA THR A 170 7.86 -8.21 15.98
C THR A 170 8.64 -7.11 16.72
N HIS A 171 8.39 -5.83 16.42
CA HIS A 171 9.05 -4.67 17.03
C HIS A 171 8.49 -4.32 18.42
N LEU A 172 7.30 -4.81 18.77
CA LEU A 172 6.58 -4.41 19.98
C LEU A 172 7.37 -4.63 21.29
N PRO A 173 8.03 -5.78 21.54
CA PRO A 173 8.81 -5.97 22.77
C PRO A 173 9.93 -4.94 22.92
N VAL A 174 10.60 -4.60 21.82
CA VAL A 174 11.70 -3.62 21.80
C VAL A 174 11.17 -2.23 22.16
N VAL A 175 10.03 -1.83 21.61
CA VAL A 175 9.39 -0.54 21.92
C VAL A 175 8.92 -0.50 23.38
N ARG A 176 8.32 -1.59 23.87
CA ARG A 176 7.84 -1.69 25.26
C ARG A 176 8.97 -1.54 26.26
N GLU A 177 10.10 -2.21 26.02
CA GLU A 177 11.29 -2.10 26.87
C GLU A 177 11.86 -0.67 26.84
N ALA A 178 11.98 -0.05 25.66
CA ALA A 178 12.47 1.32 25.53
C ALA A 178 11.57 2.33 26.25
N CYS A 179 10.25 2.20 26.11
CA CYS A 179 9.26 3.01 26.82
C CYS A 179 9.38 2.84 28.34
N THR A 180 9.50 1.60 28.82
CA THR A 180 9.66 1.30 30.25
C THR A 180 10.90 1.99 30.82
N ARG A 181 12.04 1.93 30.12
CA ARG A 181 13.29 2.60 30.54
C ARG A 181 13.22 4.13 30.53
N ARG A 182 12.28 4.71 29.78
CA ARG A 182 12.05 6.17 29.71
C ARG A 182 10.83 6.62 30.53
N GLY A 183 10.20 5.71 31.28
CA GLY A 183 9.04 6.02 32.11
C GLY A 183 7.78 6.39 31.32
N LEU A 184 7.68 5.95 30.06
CA LEU A 184 6.50 6.20 29.21
C LEU A 184 5.45 5.11 29.42
N SER A 185 4.19 5.52 29.57
CA SER A 185 3.05 4.63 29.45
C SER A 185 2.80 4.33 27.98
N LEU A 186 2.84 3.05 27.59
CA LEU A 186 2.70 2.61 26.20
C LEU A 186 1.33 1.97 25.95
N ASP A 187 0.57 2.56 25.03
CA ASP A 187 -0.57 1.91 24.38
C ASP A 187 -0.16 1.30 23.03
N VAL A 188 -0.91 0.30 22.59
CA VAL A 188 -0.71 -0.34 21.28
C VAL A 188 -2.05 -0.39 20.56
N MET A 189 -2.08 0.10 19.31
CA MET A 189 -3.25 0.02 18.44
C MET A 189 -2.86 -0.56 17.07
N GLY A 190 -3.69 -1.48 16.61
CA GLY A 190 -3.51 -2.23 15.37
C GLY A 190 -4.12 -3.63 15.47
N TYR A 191 -4.35 -4.26 14.32
CA TYR A 191 -4.94 -5.62 14.26
C TYR A 191 -4.04 -6.66 14.92
N GLY A 192 -2.71 -6.58 14.75
CA GLY A 192 -1.76 -7.47 15.42
C GLY A 192 -1.85 -7.44 16.94
N ALA A 193 -2.29 -6.31 17.51
CA ALA A 193 -2.45 -6.13 18.96
C ALA A 193 -3.88 -6.44 19.45
N GLY A 194 -4.78 -6.90 18.58
CA GLY A 194 -6.19 -7.16 18.94
C GLY A 194 -7.00 -5.89 19.23
N ARG A 195 -6.46 -4.70 18.95
CA ARG A 195 -7.12 -3.39 19.16
C ARG A 195 -7.15 -2.60 17.83
N PRO A 196 -8.12 -2.88 16.94
CA PRO A 196 -8.24 -2.19 15.66
C PRO A 196 -8.33 -0.67 15.81
N VAL A 197 -7.68 0.04 14.89
CA VAL A 197 -7.69 1.50 14.84
C VAL A 197 -8.92 1.94 14.06
N ARG A 198 -9.92 2.49 14.74
CA ARG A 198 -11.19 2.90 14.10
C ARG A 198 -11.26 4.39 13.80
N ARG A 199 -10.81 5.21 14.75
CA ARG A 199 -10.88 6.67 14.65
C ARG A 199 -9.55 7.30 15.08
N PRO A 200 -8.47 7.08 14.30
CA PRO A 200 -7.14 7.60 14.62
C PRO A 200 -7.17 9.12 14.82
N GLU A 201 -8.05 9.83 14.10
CA GLU A 201 -8.21 11.28 14.23
C GLU A 201 -8.68 11.75 15.61
N ARG A 202 -9.25 10.85 16.43
CA ARG A 202 -9.68 11.13 17.81
C ARG A 202 -8.65 10.67 18.83
N ASP A 203 -7.99 9.55 18.55
CA ASP A 203 -7.12 8.88 19.50
C ASP A 203 -5.70 9.48 19.51
N LEU A 204 -5.19 9.92 18.35
CA LEU A 204 -3.80 10.40 18.20
C LEU A 204 -3.48 11.61 19.08
N GLY A 205 -4.47 12.46 19.37
CA GLY A 205 -4.28 13.68 20.17
C GLY A 205 -3.89 13.42 21.64
N ASP A 206 -4.10 12.20 22.13
CA ASP A 206 -3.85 11.80 23.52
C ASP A 206 -2.41 11.36 23.79
N TYR A 207 -1.56 11.29 22.75
CA TYR A 207 -0.22 10.74 22.82
C TYR A 207 0.85 11.79 22.57
N ASP A 208 1.96 11.68 23.31
CA ASP A 208 3.11 12.58 23.18
C ASP A 208 4.12 12.04 22.16
N VAL A 209 4.33 10.72 22.16
CA VAL A 209 5.23 10.02 21.24
C VAL A 209 4.46 8.92 20.51
N VAL A 210 4.57 8.86 19.19
CA VAL A 210 3.94 7.82 18.36
C VAL A 210 5.01 7.07 17.57
N PHE A 211 5.03 5.75 17.72
CA PHE A 211 5.82 4.82 16.91
C PHE A 211 4.95 4.36 15.74
N ALA A 212 5.27 4.80 14.54
CA ALA A 212 4.48 4.51 13.34
C ALA A 212 5.34 4.57 12.07
N LYS A 213 4.73 4.30 10.91
CA LYS A 213 5.36 4.44 9.59
C LYS A 213 4.39 4.99 8.56
N GLY A 214 4.94 5.44 7.42
CA GLY A 214 4.17 5.82 6.24
C GLY A 214 3.05 6.80 6.57
N ARG A 215 1.84 6.52 6.07
CA ARG A 215 0.66 7.37 6.31
C ARG A 215 0.33 7.55 7.80
N ALA A 216 0.43 6.50 8.62
CA ALA A 216 0.14 6.60 10.06
C ALA A 216 1.11 7.53 10.81
N ALA A 217 2.39 7.54 10.42
CA ALA A 217 3.37 8.49 10.92
C ALA A 217 3.01 9.92 10.50
N LEU A 218 2.62 10.10 9.23
CA LEU A 218 2.16 11.37 8.69
C LEU A 218 0.90 11.90 9.43
N GLU A 219 -0.09 11.05 9.68
CA GLU A 219 -1.30 11.36 10.46
C GLU A 219 -0.95 11.81 11.89
N ALA A 220 -0.06 11.09 12.58
CA ALA A 220 0.38 11.45 13.93
C ALA A 220 1.12 12.81 13.97
N THR A 221 1.98 13.07 12.98
CA THR A 221 2.68 14.34 12.86
C THR A 221 1.74 15.51 12.57
N VAL A 222 0.73 15.38 11.70
CA VAL A 222 -0.21 16.50 11.42
C VAL A 222 -1.18 16.79 12.56
N VAL A 223 -1.41 15.81 13.44
CA VAL A 223 -2.09 16.01 14.72
C VAL A 223 -1.17 16.73 15.70
N GLY A 224 0.12 16.42 15.69
CA GLY A 224 1.16 17.11 16.46
C GLY A 224 1.75 16.28 17.60
N ALA A 225 1.78 14.97 17.45
CA ALA A 225 2.62 14.10 18.28
C ALA A 225 4.08 14.13 17.79
N ALA A 226 5.03 13.86 18.68
CA ALA A 226 6.39 13.52 18.26
C ALA A 226 6.38 12.10 17.67
N VAL A 227 7.04 11.90 16.53
CA VAL A 227 6.95 10.62 15.81
C VAL A 227 8.33 9.98 15.70
N ILE A 228 8.42 8.71 16.07
CA ILE A 228 9.59 7.87 15.78
C ILE A 228 9.17 6.88 14.70
N VAL A 229 9.89 6.88 13.58
CA VAL A 229 9.60 5.94 12.50
C VAL A 229 10.00 4.54 12.95
N CYS A 230 9.05 3.64 13.19
CA CYS A 230 9.34 2.30 13.68
C CYS A 230 8.23 1.32 13.32
N ASP A 231 8.60 0.15 12.79
CA ASP A 231 7.70 -0.97 12.55
C ASP A 231 8.51 -2.28 12.42
N ALA A 232 7.87 -3.39 12.02
CA ALA A 232 8.45 -4.73 11.98
C ALA A 232 9.77 -4.88 11.17
N PHE A 233 10.11 -3.95 10.29
CA PHE A 233 11.33 -3.98 9.47
C PHE A 233 12.49 -3.15 10.02
N GLY A 234 12.29 -2.36 11.08
CA GLY A 234 13.38 -1.60 11.68
C GLY A 234 12.98 -0.33 12.43
N ILE A 235 14.00 0.42 12.82
CA ILE A 235 13.91 1.71 13.52
C ILE A 235 14.49 2.78 12.60
N GLY A 236 13.64 3.69 12.14
CA GLY A 236 14.05 4.96 11.55
C GLY A 236 14.19 6.05 12.62
N PRO A 237 14.47 7.30 12.19
CA PRO A 237 14.75 8.39 13.11
C PRO A 237 13.48 8.91 13.80
N MET A 238 13.67 9.66 14.89
CA MET A 238 12.72 10.69 15.30
C MET A 238 12.51 11.64 14.13
N VAL A 239 11.26 11.87 13.74
CA VAL A 239 10.91 12.80 12.69
C VAL A 239 11.08 14.21 13.24
N THR A 240 11.90 15.01 12.57
CA THR A 240 12.20 16.39 12.92
C THR A 240 11.99 17.30 11.72
N THR A 241 11.92 18.62 11.93
CA THR A 241 11.84 19.58 10.80
C THR A 241 12.99 19.41 9.79
N GLU A 242 14.18 19.06 10.28
CA GLU A 242 15.38 18.82 9.46
C GLU A 242 15.21 17.63 8.51
N ASN A 243 14.69 16.51 9.01
CA ASN A 243 14.66 15.25 8.26
C ASN A 243 13.30 14.96 7.60
N ALA A 244 12.24 15.66 8.02
CA ALA A 244 10.90 15.43 7.53
C ALA A 244 10.77 15.74 6.05
N LYS A 245 11.53 16.72 5.53
CA LYS A 245 11.58 16.95 4.09
C LYS A 245 11.96 15.67 3.37
N VAL A 246 13.11 15.06 3.64
CA VAL A 246 13.51 13.82 2.94
C VAL A 246 12.53 12.66 3.15
N LEU A 247 11.94 12.54 4.35
CA LEU A 247 10.94 11.49 4.63
C LEU A 247 9.61 11.69 3.86
N TRP A 248 9.29 12.92 3.42
CA TRP A 248 7.94 13.30 2.94
C TRP A 248 7.92 14.04 1.58
N THR A 249 9.01 14.70 1.18
CA THR A 249 9.24 15.36 -0.13
C THR A 249 9.67 14.36 -1.19
N LEU A 250 9.79 13.09 -0.83
CA LEU A 250 9.95 11.97 -1.78
C LEU A 250 11.31 11.97 -2.51
N GLU A 251 12.17 12.93 -2.18
CA GLU A 251 13.53 13.07 -2.64
C GLU A 251 14.47 12.25 -1.76
N GLY A 252 14.68 10.99 -2.14
CA GLY A 252 15.68 10.12 -1.51
C GLY A 252 15.16 8.74 -1.16
N ASN A 253 16.06 7.91 -0.64
CA ASN A 253 15.73 6.58 -0.14
C ASN A 253 15.72 6.61 1.39
N PHE A 254 14.55 6.86 1.99
CA PHE A 254 14.42 6.90 3.44
C PHE A 254 14.82 5.58 4.13
N MET A 255 14.86 4.46 3.38
CA MET A 255 15.30 3.17 3.93
C MET A 255 16.75 3.20 4.42
N GLN A 256 17.59 4.10 3.91
CA GLN A 256 18.96 4.26 4.39
C GLN A 256 19.04 4.75 5.84
N TRP A 257 17.92 5.24 6.39
CA TRP A 257 17.83 5.73 7.76
C TRP A 257 17.33 4.68 8.75
N TYR A 258 16.98 3.49 8.26
CA TYR A 258 16.56 2.40 9.12
C TYR A 258 17.77 1.66 9.67
N SER A 259 17.79 1.52 11.00
CA SER A 259 18.67 0.64 11.73
C SER A 259 17.94 -0.66 12.10
N PRO A 260 18.67 -1.76 12.34
CA PRO A 260 18.10 -2.97 12.93
C PRO A 260 17.36 -2.66 14.25
N LEU A 261 16.32 -3.45 14.55
CA LEU A 261 15.57 -3.33 15.80
C LEU A 261 16.49 -3.53 17.00
N GLY A 262 16.49 -2.55 17.91
CA GLY A 262 17.28 -2.59 19.14
C GLY A 262 16.86 -1.51 20.13
N VAL A 263 16.86 -1.85 21.42
CA VAL A 263 16.42 -0.96 22.51
C VAL A 263 17.29 0.30 22.54
N ASP A 264 18.62 0.15 22.47
CA ASP A 264 19.53 1.29 22.52
C ASP A 264 19.38 2.24 21.32
N ALA A 265 19.00 1.71 20.16
CA ALA A 265 18.69 2.53 18.99
C ALA A 265 17.42 3.36 19.21
N LEU A 266 16.35 2.76 19.76
CA LEU A 266 15.15 3.51 20.12
C LEU A 266 15.42 4.55 21.20
N LEU A 267 16.19 4.21 22.24
CA LEU A 267 16.51 5.15 23.33
C LEU A 267 17.21 6.40 22.79
N ARG A 268 18.14 6.25 21.84
CA ARG A 268 18.80 7.39 21.17
C ARG A 268 17.81 8.29 20.44
N GLU A 269 16.85 7.72 19.70
CA GLU A 269 15.84 8.53 19.01
C GLU A 269 14.85 9.17 19.98
N MET A 270 14.49 8.49 21.08
CA MET A 270 13.65 9.05 22.13
C MET A 270 14.30 10.24 22.83
N ASP A 271 15.63 10.23 23.00
CA ASP A 271 16.38 11.34 23.60
C ASP A 271 16.42 12.59 22.71
N ARG A 272 16.04 12.47 21.43
CA ARG A 272 15.89 13.60 20.50
C ARG A 272 14.52 14.27 20.56
N TYR A 273 13.66 13.85 21.49
CA TYR A 273 12.35 14.47 21.68
C TYR A 273 12.47 15.97 21.95
N ASP A 274 11.85 16.77 21.10
CA ASP A 274 11.76 18.22 21.24
C ASP A 274 10.31 18.69 20.93
N PRO A 275 9.56 19.19 21.93
CA PRO A 275 8.20 19.66 21.73
C PRO A 275 8.11 20.92 20.85
N ALA A 276 9.17 21.75 20.79
CA ALA A 276 9.20 22.94 19.95
C ALA A 276 9.39 22.56 18.47
N ASP A 277 10.34 21.66 18.19
CA ASP A 277 10.54 21.12 16.84
C ASP A 277 9.29 20.36 16.36
N ALA A 278 8.68 19.51 17.19
CA ALA A 278 7.44 18.81 16.85
C ALA A 278 6.30 19.78 16.49
N ALA A 279 6.18 20.92 17.19
CA ALA A 279 5.19 21.95 16.85
C ALA A 279 5.49 22.65 15.52
N GLU A 280 6.76 22.90 15.20
CA GLU A 280 7.18 23.44 13.91
C GLU A 280 6.95 22.44 12.77
N LEU A 281 7.36 21.19 12.98
CA LEU A 281 7.12 20.07 12.08
C LEU A 281 5.63 19.91 11.79
N THR A 282 4.76 20.02 12.80
CA THR A 282 3.30 19.97 12.62
C THR A 282 2.81 21.06 11.68
N ARG A 283 3.27 22.31 11.86
CA ARG A 283 2.88 23.43 10.99
C ARG A 283 3.31 23.18 9.55
N TRP A 284 4.55 22.73 9.35
CA TRP A 284 5.08 22.42 8.03
C TRP A 284 4.37 21.23 7.37
N ALA A 285 4.17 20.13 8.10
CA ALA A 285 3.49 18.94 7.62
C ALA A 285 2.07 19.25 7.13
N ARG A 286 1.34 20.07 7.88
CA ARG A 286 0.00 20.54 7.50
C ARG A 286 0.01 21.46 6.28
N SER A 287 1.11 22.14 5.97
CA SER A 287 1.19 22.97 4.75
C SER A 287 1.50 22.17 3.49
N VAL A 288 1.93 20.91 3.61
CA VAL A 288 2.38 20.10 2.45
C VAL A 288 1.60 18.80 2.25
N ALA A 289 0.94 18.28 3.29
CA ALA A 289 0.28 16.98 3.27
C ALA A 289 -1.25 17.06 3.17
N ASP A 290 -1.80 18.23 2.86
CA ASP A 290 -3.24 18.43 2.77
C ASP A 290 -3.85 17.71 1.56
N ALA A 291 -4.88 16.90 1.79
CA ALA A 291 -5.66 16.25 0.74
C ALA A 291 -6.20 17.26 -0.28
N ASP A 292 -6.65 18.44 0.18
CA ASP A 292 -7.21 19.48 -0.67
C ASP A 292 -6.16 20.10 -1.62
N GLN A 293 -4.86 19.90 -1.35
CA GLN A 293 -3.76 20.35 -2.22
C GLN A 293 -3.19 19.23 -3.10
N ILE A 294 -3.20 18.00 -2.61
CA ILE A 294 -2.58 16.85 -3.31
C ILE A 294 -3.56 16.19 -4.29
N VAL A 295 -4.82 16.00 -3.90
CA VAL A 295 -5.83 15.34 -4.76
C VAL A 295 -6.06 16.09 -6.09
N PRO A 296 -6.04 17.44 -6.16
CA PRO A 296 -6.06 18.15 -7.45
C PRO A 296 -4.93 17.76 -8.41
N GLN A 297 -3.75 17.37 -7.91
CA GLN A 297 -2.66 16.90 -8.76
C GLN A 297 -3.01 15.56 -9.42
N LEU A 298 -3.67 14.65 -8.69
CA LEU A 298 -4.18 13.40 -9.24
C LEU A 298 -5.27 13.67 -10.28
N VAL A 299 -6.17 14.62 -10.01
CA VAL A 299 -7.20 15.05 -10.96
C VAL A 299 -6.57 15.57 -12.27
N GLY A 300 -5.51 16.36 -12.18
CA GLY A 300 -4.73 16.78 -13.34
C GLY A 300 -4.18 15.60 -14.15
N LEU A 301 -3.64 14.57 -13.49
CA LEU A 301 -3.18 13.35 -14.16
C LEU A 301 -4.32 12.55 -14.80
N TYR A 302 -5.51 12.55 -14.21
CA TYR A 302 -6.67 11.91 -14.83
C TYR A 302 -7.04 12.59 -16.15
N GLU A 303 -7.07 13.92 -16.16
CA GLU A 303 -7.38 14.68 -17.39
C GLU A 303 -6.29 14.50 -18.45
N GLU A 304 -5.01 14.47 -18.08
CA GLU A 304 -3.92 14.13 -19.01
C GLU A 304 -4.12 12.74 -19.63
N ALA A 305 -4.40 11.73 -18.80
CA ALA A 305 -4.60 10.36 -19.27
C ALA A 305 -5.83 10.26 -20.19
N ARG A 306 -6.92 10.94 -19.86
CA ARG A 306 -8.12 11.00 -20.72
C ARG A 306 -7.84 11.65 -22.05
N ALA A 307 -7.16 12.79 -22.06
CA ALA A 307 -6.80 13.50 -23.28
C ALA A 307 -5.85 12.68 -24.17
N GLU A 308 -4.87 12.00 -23.57
CA GLU A 308 -3.92 11.14 -24.29
C GLU A 308 -4.62 9.95 -24.94
N LEU A 309 -5.48 9.22 -24.22
CA LEU A 309 -6.23 8.10 -24.81
C LEU A 309 -7.20 8.57 -25.91
N ALA A 310 -7.86 9.72 -25.71
CA ALA A 310 -8.76 10.28 -26.71
C ALA A 310 -8.04 10.63 -28.02
N ARG A 311 -6.77 11.08 -27.94
CA ARG A 311 -5.93 11.38 -29.10
C ARG A 311 -5.39 10.13 -29.78
N GLU A 312 -4.93 9.14 -29.00
CA GLU A 312 -4.25 7.95 -29.54
C GLU A 312 -5.22 6.85 -29.97
N GLY A 313 -6.42 6.83 -29.39
CA GLY A 313 -7.39 5.75 -29.57
C GLY A 313 -7.01 4.49 -28.80
N VAL A 314 -7.89 3.49 -28.84
CA VAL A 314 -7.70 2.21 -28.17
C VAL A 314 -7.15 1.19 -29.17
N ASP A 315 -5.97 0.63 -28.88
CA ASP A 315 -5.43 -0.52 -29.61
C ASP A 315 -5.85 -1.82 -28.92
N GLN A 316 -6.95 -2.40 -29.38
CA GLN A 316 -7.50 -3.64 -28.85
C GLN A 316 -6.53 -4.83 -28.94
N VAL A 317 -5.64 -4.85 -29.95
CA VAL A 317 -4.66 -5.93 -30.12
C VAL A 317 -3.54 -5.77 -29.09
N ALA A 318 -3.06 -4.54 -28.87
CA ALA A 318 -2.08 -4.27 -27.81
C ALA A 318 -2.65 -4.56 -26.43
N ASP A 319 -3.92 -4.25 -26.18
CA ASP A 319 -4.61 -4.54 -24.91
C ASP A 319 -4.69 -6.05 -24.66
N ALA A 320 -5.14 -6.82 -25.65
CA ALA A 320 -5.19 -8.28 -25.54
C ALA A 320 -3.80 -8.91 -25.30
N ARG A 321 -2.76 -8.37 -25.96
CA ARG A 321 -1.36 -8.80 -25.73
C ARG A 321 -0.88 -8.47 -24.32
N ALA A 322 -1.23 -7.30 -23.79
CA ALA A 322 -0.90 -6.90 -22.43
C ALA A 322 -1.61 -7.79 -21.40
N ALA A 323 -2.89 -8.11 -21.62
CA ALA A 323 -3.66 -9.03 -20.80
C ALA A 323 -3.01 -10.43 -20.76
N ALA A 324 -2.63 -10.96 -21.93
CA ALA A 324 -1.95 -12.26 -22.03
C ALA A 324 -0.57 -12.24 -21.32
N ALA A 325 0.20 -11.17 -21.46
CA ALA A 325 1.48 -11.00 -20.77
C ALA A 325 1.31 -10.96 -19.25
N TYR A 326 0.29 -10.25 -18.77
CA TYR A 326 -0.06 -10.20 -17.36
C TYR A 326 -0.49 -11.58 -16.83
N LEU A 327 -1.38 -12.30 -17.52
CA LEU A 327 -1.82 -13.64 -17.11
C LEU A 327 -0.65 -14.63 -17.04
N ARG A 328 0.30 -14.54 -17.99
CA ARG A 328 1.54 -15.33 -17.95
C ARG A 328 2.38 -15.03 -16.71
N TRP A 329 2.54 -13.74 -16.37
CA TRP A 329 3.25 -13.30 -15.18
C TRP A 329 2.55 -13.77 -13.89
N LEU A 330 1.24 -13.59 -13.79
CA LEU A 330 0.41 -13.96 -12.64
C LEU A 330 0.41 -15.47 -12.43
N SER A 331 0.21 -16.25 -13.50
CA SER A 331 0.21 -17.72 -13.44
C SER A 331 1.53 -18.25 -12.86
N ARG A 332 2.66 -17.64 -13.24
CA ARG A 332 3.97 -17.98 -12.67
C ARG A 332 4.04 -17.68 -11.18
N HIS A 333 3.67 -16.46 -10.76
CA HIS A 333 3.72 -16.03 -9.36
C HIS A 333 2.83 -16.89 -8.46
N VAL A 334 1.60 -17.16 -8.89
CA VAL A 334 0.67 -18.01 -8.13
C VAL A 334 1.21 -19.44 -8.01
N LYS A 335 1.74 -20.03 -9.09
CA LYS A 335 2.33 -21.37 -9.05
C LYS A 335 3.55 -21.45 -8.13
N GLU A 336 4.44 -20.46 -8.17
CA GLU A 336 5.62 -20.38 -7.29
C GLU A 336 5.18 -20.32 -5.82
N ARG A 337 4.19 -19.47 -5.50
CA ARG A 337 3.64 -19.35 -4.13
C ARG A 337 2.91 -20.59 -3.63
N LEU A 338 2.18 -21.29 -4.50
CA LEU A 338 1.55 -22.57 -4.14
C LEU A 338 2.61 -23.63 -3.81
N VAL A 339 3.72 -23.66 -4.54
CA VAL A 339 4.87 -24.54 -4.27
C VAL A 339 5.59 -24.19 -2.96
N GLU A 340 5.65 -22.92 -2.59
CA GLU A 340 6.24 -22.47 -1.31
C GLU A 340 5.35 -22.81 -0.11
N ARG A 341 4.02 -22.79 -0.27
CA ARG A 341 3.05 -23.11 0.79
C ARG A 341 2.88 -24.61 1.06
N ASP A 342 3.31 -25.49 0.15
CA ASP A 342 3.27 -26.94 0.32
C ASP A 342 4.68 -27.56 0.18
N PRO A 343 5.38 -27.85 1.30
CA PRO A 343 6.72 -28.44 1.26
C PRO A 343 6.79 -29.78 0.53
N PHE A 344 5.73 -30.60 0.59
CA PHE A 344 5.67 -31.93 -0.01
C PHE A 344 5.38 -31.88 -1.50
N ALA A 345 4.43 -31.06 -1.96
CA ALA A 345 4.21 -30.84 -3.39
C ALA A 345 5.38 -30.08 -4.04
N GLY A 346 6.00 -29.15 -3.31
CA GLY A 346 7.16 -28.42 -3.79
C GLY A 346 8.40 -29.30 -4.00
N PHE A 347 8.63 -30.29 -3.13
CA PHE A 347 9.66 -31.30 -3.36
C PHE A 347 9.36 -32.16 -4.60
N ALA A 348 8.15 -32.67 -4.74
CA ALA A 348 7.75 -33.48 -5.90
C ALA A 348 7.81 -32.70 -7.23
N VAL A 349 7.42 -31.42 -7.25
CA VAL A 349 7.49 -30.55 -8.44
C VAL A 349 8.93 -30.17 -8.77
N ARG A 350 9.77 -29.83 -7.77
CA ARG A 350 11.20 -29.56 -7.98
C ARG A 350 11.95 -30.80 -8.47
N LEU A 351 11.65 -31.97 -7.90
CA LEU A 351 12.20 -33.25 -8.30
C LEU A 351 11.74 -33.61 -9.72
N ARG A 352 10.44 -33.49 -10.03
CA ARG A 352 9.91 -33.70 -11.40
C ARG A 352 10.58 -32.77 -12.41
N ASN A 353 10.68 -31.47 -12.13
CA ASN A 353 11.28 -30.51 -13.06
C ASN A 353 12.80 -30.71 -13.25
N ARG A 354 13.51 -31.25 -12.24
CA ARG A 354 14.91 -31.69 -12.38
C ARG A 354 15.03 -32.99 -13.18
N LEU A 355 14.18 -33.98 -12.92
CA LEU A 355 14.23 -35.29 -13.57
C LEU A 355 13.78 -35.24 -15.05
N THR A 356 12.85 -34.35 -15.42
CA THR A 356 12.42 -34.16 -16.82
C THR A 356 13.44 -33.40 -17.68
N ARG A 357 14.47 -32.80 -17.07
CA ARG A 357 15.61 -32.20 -17.80
C ARG A 357 16.74 -33.20 -18.07
N ILE A 358 16.63 -34.43 -17.55
CA ILE A 358 17.56 -35.53 -17.81
C ILE A 358 16.85 -36.49 -18.79
N PRO A 359 17.24 -36.55 -20.08
CA PRO A 359 16.48 -37.27 -21.12
C PRO A 359 16.19 -38.74 -20.79
N VAL A 360 17.13 -39.39 -20.10
CA VAL A 360 17.08 -40.82 -19.76
C VAL A 360 16.01 -41.15 -18.71
N LEU A 361 15.70 -40.21 -17.80
CA LEU A 361 14.74 -40.41 -16.70
C LEU A 361 13.29 -40.12 -17.10
N ALA A 362 13.08 -39.21 -18.07
CA ALA A 362 11.76 -38.95 -18.64
C ALA A 362 11.16 -40.21 -19.33
N PHE A 363 12.02 -41.02 -19.97
CA PHE A 363 11.61 -42.26 -20.65
C PHE A 363 11.14 -43.35 -19.66
N PHE A 364 11.77 -43.46 -18.48
CA PHE A 364 11.40 -44.44 -17.45
C PHE A 364 10.10 -44.07 -16.73
N LEU A 365 9.87 -42.78 -16.44
CA LEU A 365 8.65 -42.31 -15.76
C LEU A 365 7.40 -42.48 -16.64
N LEU A 366 7.50 -42.27 -17.95
CA LEU A 366 6.41 -42.52 -18.90
C LEU A 366 6.02 -44.01 -18.93
N ARG A 367 7.00 -44.94 -18.94
CA ARG A 367 6.72 -46.38 -18.92
C ARG A 367 6.14 -46.88 -17.59
N LEU A 368 6.52 -46.28 -16.47
CA LEU A 368 5.96 -46.63 -15.16
C LEU A 368 4.48 -46.20 -15.04
N SER A 369 4.13 -45.03 -15.55
CA SER A 369 2.75 -44.53 -15.58
C SER A 369 1.81 -45.37 -16.46
N ALA A 370 2.32 -45.94 -17.56
CA ALA A 370 1.57 -46.85 -18.43
C ALA A 370 1.32 -48.22 -17.78
N ARG A 371 2.25 -48.73 -16.96
CA ARG A 371 2.09 -49.99 -16.21
C ARG A 371 1.12 -49.87 -15.04
N ILE A 372 1.03 -48.70 -14.41
CA ILE A 372 0.10 -48.46 -13.29
C ILE A 372 -1.35 -48.35 -13.79
N ARG A 373 -1.60 -47.75 -14.96
CA ARG A 373 -2.96 -47.68 -15.56
C ARG A 373 -3.50 -49.03 -16.03
N ALA A 374 -2.66 -50.02 -16.28
CA ALA A 374 -3.09 -51.36 -16.70
C ALA A 374 -3.50 -52.29 -15.53
N ARG A 375 -3.30 -51.87 -14.27
CA ARG A 375 -3.56 -52.69 -13.08
C ARG A 375 -4.75 -52.26 -12.22
N TRP A 376 -5.49 -51.23 -12.62
CA TRP A 376 -6.70 -50.80 -11.89
C TRP A 376 -7.95 -51.31 -12.60
N PRO A 377 -8.80 -52.16 -11.98
CA PRO A 377 -10.10 -52.47 -12.53
C PRO A 377 -10.98 -51.21 -12.45
N ARG A 378 -11.71 -50.92 -13.54
CA ARG A 378 -12.77 -49.91 -13.51
C ARG A 378 -13.88 -50.42 -12.61
N GLY A 379 -14.02 -49.82 -11.44
CA GLY A 379 -15.17 -49.93 -10.54
C GLY A 379 -15.77 -48.56 -10.36
#